data_AF-A0A9D1UYD8-F1
#
_entry.id   AF-A0A9D1UYD8-F1
#
_cell.length_a   1.000
_cell.length_b   1.000
_cell.length_c   1.000
_cell.angle_alpha   90.00
_cell.angle_beta   90.00
_cell.angle_gamma   90.00
#
_symmetry.space_group_name_H-M   'P 1'
#
loop_
_entity.id
_entity.type
_entity.pdbx_description
1 polymer ?
#
loop_
_entity_poly.entity_id
_entity_poly.type
_entity_poly.pdbx_seq_one_letter_code
_entity_poly.pdbx_strand_id
1 'polypeptide(L)'
;MNKIIMMALCLFAFLSVKATGLDGDVIHIDGKYWGLLAKPINNNRLLYKRLMDFLPENRSMSTADWDGYTAFWKMEDGYLYLQHIEVTVYDKDRNSLTIAFLPDDLKQVFAFYYANGKIRADWFTGQIRAVHGEFVRYIHSGFNRNLETEQVIDVKEGQVLRMELYHNYKKDGLKMEYLFNELDRRFPWEEFPKYQAYKLYFTIQNYLLTADGRFVDCDITIHVRPTREEIRDSAHPLVRAFKEIARSVYPLEVYFINGKFTLIHDKWTHPFSMERTEQIKHRFVSSKSI
;
A
#
# COMPACT_ATOMS: atom_id res chain seq x y z
N MET A 1 -10.57 32.35 -27.13
CA MET A 1 -9.81 32.20 -25.87
C MET A 1 -10.16 30.96 -25.04
N ASN A 2 -11.40 30.44 -25.06
CA ASN A 2 -11.77 29.30 -24.18
C ASN A 2 -11.38 27.89 -24.69
N LYS A 3 -11.00 27.72 -25.96
CA LYS A 3 -10.58 26.39 -26.49
C LYS A 3 -9.12 26.03 -26.21
N ILE A 4 -8.25 27.04 -26.01
CA ILE A 4 -6.82 26.83 -25.75
C ILE A 4 -6.56 26.46 -24.28
N ILE A 5 -7.36 27.01 -23.35
CA ILE A 5 -7.28 26.68 -21.92
C ILE A 5 -7.78 25.24 -21.64
N MET A 6 -8.79 24.77 -22.37
CA MET A 6 -9.33 23.41 -22.20
C MET A 6 -8.41 22.31 -22.75
N MET A 7 -7.56 22.65 -23.73
CA MET A 7 -6.55 21.75 -24.30
C MET A 7 -5.31 21.64 -23.40
N ALA A 8 -4.97 22.69 -22.64
CA ALA A 8 -3.93 22.67 -21.63
C ALA A 8 -4.32 21.80 -20.39
N LEU A 9 -5.60 21.76 -20.01
CA LEU A 9 -6.08 20.88 -18.93
C LEU A 9 -6.11 19.39 -19.32
N CYS A 10 -6.22 19.05 -20.61
CA CYS A 10 -6.19 17.65 -21.07
C CYS A 10 -4.75 17.10 -21.20
N LEU A 11 -3.74 17.96 -21.32
CA LEU A 11 -2.32 17.56 -21.40
C LEU A 11 -1.73 17.16 -20.04
N PHE A 12 -2.35 17.53 -18.91
CA PHE A 12 -1.97 17.05 -17.58
C PHE A 12 -2.46 15.62 -17.28
N ALA A 13 -3.37 15.05 -18.09
CA ALA A 13 -3.91 13.71 -17.87
C ALA A 13 -2.99 12.57 -18.34
N PHE A 14 -1.86 12.88 -18.98
CA PHE A 14 -0.93 11.89 -19.54
C PHE A 14 0.44 11.84 -18.87
N LEU A 15 0.67 12.68 -17.86
CA LEU A 15 1.79 12.47 -16.96
C LEU A 15 1.39 11.37 -15.99
N SER A 16 1.96 10.18 -16.18
CA SER A 16 1.98 9.16 -15.13
C SER A 16 2.68 9.79 -13.93
N VAL A 17 1.90 10.35 -12.99
CA VAL A 17 2.42 10.75 -11.68
C VAL A 17 2.90 9.45 -11.05
N LYS A 18 4.19 9.17 -11.19
CA LYS A 18 4.83 8.08 -10.47
C LYS A 18 4.82 8.50 -9.00
N ALA A 19 3.83 8.01 -8.26
CA ALA A 19 3.85 8.14 -6.82
C ALA A 19 5.11 7.43 -6.31
N THR A 20 5.92 8.15 -5.54
CA THR A 20 7.07 7.59 -4.84
C THR A 20 6.58 7.09 -3.49
N GLY A 21 6.96 5.87 -3.10
CA GLY A 21 6.69 5.40 -1.74
C GLY A 21 7.33 6.34 -0.72
N LEU A 22 6.67 6.55 0.42
CA LEU A 22 7.20 7.44 1.44
C LEU A 22 8.34 6.78 2.21
N ASP A 23 9.38 7.56 2.50
CA ASP A 23 10.46 7.14 3.37
C ASP A 23 10.01 7.21 4.83
N GLY A 24 10.32 6.12 5.52
CA GLY A 24 9.94 5.92 6.90
C GLY A 24 10.99 6.47 7.85
N ASP A 25 10.67 6.40 9.13
CA ASP A 25 11.66 6.60 10.19
C ASP A 25 12.51 5.32 10.37
N VAL A 26 13.35 5.29 11.41
CA VAL A 26 14.14 4.12 11.79
C VAL A 26 13.82 3.73 13.23
N ILE A 27 13.79 2.45 13.56
CA ILE A 27 13.57 1.97 14.94
C ILE A 27 14.59 0.92 15.36
N HIS A 28 15.13 1.06 16.56
CA HIS A 28 16.04 0.11 17.20
C HIS A 28 15.26 -0.86 18.09
N ILE A 29 15.39 -2.16 17.80
CA ILE A 29 14.68 -3.26 18.47
C ILE A 29 15.68 -4.40 18.66
N ASP A 30 15.82 -4.89 19.89
CA ASP A 30 16.68 -6.02 20.25
C ASP A 30 18.11 -5.93 19.67
N GLY A 31 18.72 -4.75 19.74
CA GLY A 31 20.07 -4.51 19.26
C GLY A 31 20.20 -4.29 17.75
N LYS A 32 19.11 -4.30 16.98
CA LYS A 32 19.12 -4.13 15.52
C LYS A 32 18.31 -2.91 15.07
N TYR A 33 18.76 -2.27 14.01
CA TYR A 33 18.00 -1.21 13.33
C TYR A 33 17.06 -1.81 12.30
N TRP A 34 15.85 -1.28 12.27
CA TRP A 34 14.76 -1.62 11.37
C TRP A 34 14.28 -0.36 10.67
N GLY A 35 13.86 -0.46 9.41
CA GLY A 35 13.07 0.60 8.80
C GLY A 35 11.72 0.68 9.52
N LEU A 36 11.23 1.88 9.81
CA LEU A 36 9.92 2.09 10.42
C LEU A 36 8.97 2.64 9.36
N LEU A 37 7.99 1.83 8.94
CA LEU A 37 6.98 2.21 7.95
C LEU A 37 5.90 3.15 8.53
N ALA A 38 6.34 4.18 9.25
CA ALA A 38 5.53 5.19 9.90
C ALA A 38 6.37 6.44 10.22
N LYS A 39 5.70 7.56 10.47
CA LYS A 39 6.26 8.76 11.13
C LYS A 39 5.43 9.11 12.37
N PRO A 40 5.75 8.55 13.56
CA PRO A 40 4.92 8.69 14.77
C PRO A 40 4.66 10.14 15.20
N ILE A 41 5.60 11.07 14.93
CA ILE A 41 5.44 12.50 15.23
C ILE A 41 4.23 13.11 14.50
N ASN A 42 3.95 12.66 13.28
CA ASN A 42 2.89 13.21 12.43
C ASN A 42 1.47 12.91 12.98
N ASN A 43 1.33 12.03 13.98
CA ASN A 43 0.06 11.75 14.65
C ASN A 43 -0.38 12.87 15.60
N ASN A 44 0.53 13.75 16.02
CA ASN A 44 0.18 14.94 16.79
C ASN A 44 0.49 16.18 15.96
N ARG A 45 -0.55 16.78 15.37
CA ARG A 45 -0.43 17.93 14.46
C ARG A 45 0.24 19.15 15.10
N LEU A 46 0.03 19.40 16.40
CA LEU A 46 0.65 20.52 17.10
C LEU A 46 2.14 20.27 17.32
N LEU A 47 2.49 19.06 17.72
CA LEU A 47 3.88 18.64 17.88
C LEU A 47 4.62 18.67 16.54
N TYR A 48 4.02 18.11 15.49
CA TYR A 48 4.53 18.16 14.13
C TYR A 48 4.82 19.59 13.69
N LYS A 49 3.86 20.51 13.88
CA LYS A 49 4.07 21.92 13.53
C LYS A 49 5.27 22.53 14.29
N ARG A 50 5.35 22.32 15.60
CA ARG A 50 6.48 22.83 16.41
C ARG A 50 7.82 22.27 15.93
N LEU A 51 7.87 21.00 15.53
CA LEU A 51 9.06 20.41 14.96
C LEU A 51 9.40 21.08 13.62
N MET A 52 8.44 21.25 12.71
CA MET A 52 8.68 21.89 11.42
C MET A 52 9.15 23.34 11.56
N ASP A 53 8.66 24.07 12.57
CA ASP A 53 9.10 25.44 12.88
C ASP A 53 10.51 25.47 13.50
N PHE A 54 10.96 24.37 14.13
CA PHE A 54 12.29 24.24 14.73
C PHE A 54 13.36 23.78 13.72
N LEU A 55 12.99 22.93 12.75
CA LEU A 55 13.94 22.37 11.79
C LEU A 55 14.50 23.43 10.83
N PRO A 56 15.75 23.29 10.35
CA PRO A 56 16.32 24.19 9.35
C PRO A 56 15.46 24.31 8.09
N GLU A 57 15.31 25.52 7.55
CA GLU A 57 14.54 25.77 6.33
C GLU A 57 15.20 25.18 5.08
N ASN A 58 16.54 25.14 5.03
CA ASN A 58 17.33 24.61 3.92
C ASN A 58 17.55 23.08 3.96
N ARG A 59 16.67 22.36 4.66
CA ARG A 59 16.70 20.90 4.72
C ARG A 59 16.36 20.26 3.38
N SER A 60 16.97 19.10 3.13
CA SER A 60 16.73 18.27 1.96
C SER A 60 15.33 17.68 2.05
N MET A 61 14.49 17.96 1.05
CA MET A 61 13.16 17.37 0.89
C MET A 61 13.09 16.61 -0.43
N SER A 62 12.33 15.53 -0.46
CA SER A 62 12.13 14.71 -1.66
C SER A 62 10.67 14.29 -1.79
N THR A 63 10.33 13.70 -2.94
CA THR A 63 8.99 13.11 -3.12
C THR A 63 8.72 11.90 -2.22
N ALA A 64 9.76 11.30 -1.65
CA ALA A 64 9.68 10.21 -0.67
C ALA A 64 9.68 10.74 0.77
N ASP A 65 10.40 11.84 1.05
CA ASP A 65 10.45 12.50 2.36
C ASP A 65 10.19 14.00 2.22
N TRP A 66 8.92 14.38 2.31
CA TRP A 66 8.49 15.78 2.23
C TRP A 66 8.82 16.58 3.47
N ASP A 67 9.04 15.91 4.60
CA ASP A 67 9.34 16.57 5.86
C ASP A 67 10.83 16.91 5.98
N GLY A 68 11.68 16.15 5.28
CA GLY A 68 13.13 16.36 5.21
C GLY A 68 13.86 15.99 6.50
N TYR A 69 13.32 15.03 7.24
CA TYR A 69 13.93 14.48 8.45
C TYR A 69 13.67 12.98 8.58
N THR A 70 14.61 12.29 9.22
CA THR A 70 14.42 10.91 9.67
C THR A 70 14.51 10.88 11.20
N ALA A 71 13.44 10.43 11.86
CA ALA A 71 13.49 10.19 13.29
C ALA A 71 13.98 8.77 13.60
N PHE A 72 14.77 8.65 14.66
CA PHE A 72 15.29 7.38 15.15
C PHE A 72 14.63 7.06 16.47
N TRP A 73 14.00 5.89 16.53
CA TRP A 73 13.20 5.43 17.64
C TRP A 73 13.89 4.25 18.33
N LYS A 74 13.57 4.02 19.59
CA LYS A 74 13.90 2.78 20.29
C LYS A 74 12.75 2.31 21.14
N MET A 75 12.72 1.01 21.40
CA MET A 75 11.88 0.44 22.46
C MET A 75 12.73 0.19 23.70
N GLU A 76 12.26 0.70 24.84
CA GLU A 76 12.93 0.57 26.12
C GLU A 76 11.87 0.45 27.23
N ASP A 77 12.01 -0.53 28.11
CA ASP A 77 11.09 -0.77 29.25
C ASP A 77 9.60 -0.84 28.87
N GLY A 78 9.29 -1.34 27.66
CA GLY A 78 7.92 -1.46 27.16
C GLY A 78 7.33 -0.17 26.59
N TYR A 79 8.13 0.87 26.38
CA TYR A 79 7.71 2.14 25.80
C TYR A 79 8.52 2.51 24.57
N LEU A 80 7.90 3.29 23.67
CA LEU A 80 8.53 3.88 22.50
C LEU A 80 9.17 5.22 22.86
N TYR A 81 10.45 5.39 22.51
CA TYR A 81 11.21 6.62 22.75
C TYR A 81 11.82 7.16 21.46
N LEU A 82 11.84 8.48 21.33
CA LEU A 82 12.63 9.17 20.31
C LEU A 82 14.09 9.25 20.78
N GLN A 83 15.01 8.68 20.02
CA GLN A 83 16.45 8.75 20.27
C GLN A 83 17.03 10.06 19.76
N HIS A 84 16.78 10.37 18.48
CA HIS A 84 17.26 11.58 17.83
C HIS A 84 16.52 11.80 16.50
N ILE A 85 16.70 12.99 15.93
CA ILE A 85 16.22 13.33 14.59
C ILE A 85 17.42 13.72 13.72
N GLU A 86 17.55 13.11 12.56
CA GLU A 86 18.56 13.47 11.56
C GLU A 86 17.94 14.32 10.45
N VAL A 87 18.63 15.39 10.09
CA VAL A 87 18.26 16.31 9.02
C VAL A 87 19.47 16.58 8.15
N THR A 88 19.36 16.30 6.85
CA THR A 88 20.36 16.71 5.88
C THR A 88 20.04 18.11 5.37
N VAL A 89 21.01 19.02 5.42
CA VAL A 89 20.92 20.38 4.89
C VAL A 89 21.94 20.58 3.78
N TYR A 90 21.65 21.47 2.82
CA TYR A 90 22.60 21.87 1.79
C TYR A 90 23.08 23.29 2.03
N ASP A 91 24.39 23.51 1.88
CA ASP A 91 24.95 24.86 1.79
C ASP A 91 24.73 25.47 0.40
N LYS A 92 25.19 26.73 0.23
CA LYS A 92 25.07 27.46 -1.04
C LYS A 92 25.86 26.81 -2.19
N ASP A 93 26.89 26.04 -1.85
CA ASP A 93 27.77 25.34 -2.79
C ASP A 93 27.33 23.90 -3.06
N ARG A 94 26.14 23.50 -2.55
CA ARG A 94 25.53 22.17 -2.65
C ARG A 94 26.28 21.07 -1.90
N ASN A 95 27.11 21.40 -0.93
CA ASN A 95 27.63 20.40 0.00
C ASN A 95 26.53 20.04 1.01
N SER A 96 26.39 18.75 1.29
CA SER A 96 25.42 18.25 2.27
C SER A 96 26.06 18.07 3.64
N LEU A 97 25.35 18.49 4.68
CA LEU A 97 25.67 18.19 6.08
C LEU A 97 24.47 17.52 6.74
N THR A 98 24.67 16.40 7.41
CA THR A 98 23.64 15.79 8.27
C THR A 98 23.83 16.27 9.71
N ILE A 99 22.78 16.86 10.27
CA ILE A 99 22.70 17.33 11.65
C ILE A 99 21.83 16.32 12.41
N ALA A 100 22.33 15.85 13.56
CA ALA A 100 21.57 15.02 14.48
C ALA A 100 21.14 15.86 15.70
N PHE A 101 19.84 15.98 15.92
CA PHE A 101 19.26 16.61 17.09
C PHE A 101 18.96 15.55 18.15
N LEU A 102 19.69 15.60 19.26
CA LEU A 102 19.53 14.71 20.40
C LEU A 102 18.34 15.18 21.27
N PRO A 103 17.88 14.39 22.25
CA PRO A 103 16.71 14.74 23.05
C PRO A 103 16.83 16.09 23.75
N ASP A 104 18.04 16.47 24.17
CA ASP A 104 18.32 17.75 24.84
C ASP A 104 18.20 18.95 23.90
N ASP A 105 18.53 18.79 22.63
CA ASP A 105 18.33 19.80 21.58
C ASP A 105 16.83 20.00 21.31
N LEU A 106 16.06 18.92 21.45
CA LEU A 106 14.63 18.84 21.16
C LEU A 106 13.73 19.17 22.35
N LYS A 107 14.30 19.46 23.53
CA LYS A 107 13.55 19.64 24.80
C LYS A 107 12.42 20.66 24.72
N GLN A 108 12.59 21.75 23.97
CA GLN A 108 11.54 22.78 23.85
C GLN A 108 10.39 22.32 22.95
N VAL A 109 10.72 21.61 21.87
CA VAL A 109 9.73 21.06 20.92
C VAL A 109 8.87 19.99 21.61
N PHE A 110 9.50 19.10 22.37
CA PHE A 110 8.88 17.95 23.05
C PHE A 110 8.68 18.17 24.55
N ALA A 111 8.54 19.41 25.03
CA ALA A 111 8.57 19.74 26.46
C ALA A 111 7.62 18.91 27.35
N PHE A 112 6.43 18.55 26.85
CA PHE A 112 5.46 17.73 27.60
C PHE A 112 5.82 16.24 27.68
N TYR A 113 6.75 15.80 26.85
CA TYR A 113 7.13 14.39 26.67
C TYR A 113 8.60 14.13 27.03
N TYR A 114 9.34 15.19 27.35
CA TYR A 114 10.74 15.14 27.74
C TYR A 114 10.86 14.97 29.26
N ALA A 115 11.58 13.94 29.69
CA ALA A 115 11.94 13.73 31.08
C ALA A 115 13.27 12.97 31.17
N ASN A 116 14.16 13.41 32.07
CA ASN A 116 15.45 12.74 32.35
C ASN A 116 16.29 12.44 31.09
N GLY A 117 16.40 13.40 30.17
CA GLY A 117 17.18 13.23 28.94
C GLY A 117 16.54 12.33 27.88
N LYS A 118 15.26 11.95 28.03
CA LYS A 118 14.53 11.07 27.12
C LYS A 118 13.22 11.69 26.69
N ILE A 119 12.78 11.38 25.48
CA ILE A 119 11.47 11.79 24.93
C ILE A 119 10.63 10.53 24.72
N ARG A 120 9.61 10.33 25.56
CA ARG A 120 8.69 9.19 25.46
C ARG A 120 7.54 9.52 24.53
N ALA A 121 7.15 8.61 23.64
CA ALA A 121 6.16 8.85 22.60
C ALA A 121 4.70 8.83 23.10
N ASP A 122 4.40 9.46 24.24
CA ASP A 122 3.10 9.35 24.93
C ASP A 122 1.92 9.89 24.10
N TRP A 123 2.19 10.72 23.10
CA TRP A 123 1.18 11.21 22.18
C TRP A 123 0.74 10.18 21.14
N PHE A 124 1.50 9.09 20.95
CA PHE A 124 1.29 8.15 19.86
C PHE A 124 0.42 6.97 20.32
N THR A 125 -0.68 6.75 19.61
CA THR A 125 -1.49 5.53 19.68
C THR A 125 -1.76 5.05 18.27
N GLY A 126 -1.46 3.78 17.99
CA GLY A 126 -1.64 3.18 16.68
C GLY A 126 -0.75 1.96 16.47
N GLN A 127 -0.89 1.36 15.30
CA GLN A 127 -0.06 0.24 14.88
C GLN A 127 1.09 0.75 14.00
N ILE A 128 2.31 0.31 14.29
CA ILE A 128 3.51 0.60 13.50
C ILE A 128 4.13 -0.70 12.99
N ARG A 129 4.88 -0.61 11.89
CA ARG A 129 5.55 -1.77 11.28
C ARG A 129 7.03 -1.50 11.15
N ALA A 130 7.84 -2.26 11.88
CA ALA A 130 9.29 -2.28 11.74
C ALA A 130 9.67 -3.35 10.71
N VAL A 131 10.51 -3.02 9.74
CA VAL A 131 10.75 -3.86 8.56
C VAL A 131 12.23 -4.05 8.26
N HIS A 132 12.57 -5.22 7.73
CA HIS A 132 13.94 -5.60 7.37
C HIS A 132 13.93 -6.63 6.22
N GLY A 133 14.99 -6.62 5.40
CA GLY A 133 15.16 -7.52 4.26
C GLY A 133 14.67 -6.93 2.93
N GLU A 134 14.48 -7.80 1.94
CA GLU A 134 14.08 -7.40 0.59
C GLU A 134 12.58 -7.14 0.48
N PHE A 135 12.17 -6.43 -0.59
CA PHE A 135 10.75 -6.23 -0.88
C PHE A 135 10.07 -7.54 -1.31
N VAL A 136 9.04 -7.92 -0.56
CA VAL A 136 8.13 -9.03 -0.92
C VAL A 136 6.96 -8.52 -1.73
N ARG A 137 6.36 -7.39 -1.31
CA ARG A 137 5.23 -6.72 -1.98
C ARG A 137 5.47 -5.22 -1.99
N TYR A 138 5.24 -4.56 -3.12
CA TYR A 138 5.44 -3.12 -3.22
C TYR A 138 4.26 -2.42 -3.91
N ILE A 139 3.65 -1.46 -3.21
CA ILE A 139 2.63 -0.56 -3.75
C ILE A 139 3.14 0.87 -3.55
N HIS A 140 3.14 1.66 -4.62
CA HIS A 140 3.67 3.03 -4.70
C HIS A 140 2.99 4.09 -3.81
N SER A 141 2.08 3.70 -2.90
CA SER A 141 1.27 4.61 -2.10
C SER A 141 1.68 4.59 -0.63
N GLY A 142 2.16 5.74 -0.12
CA GLY A 142 2.50 5.91 1.28
C GLY A 142 3.52 4.86 1.76
N PHE A 143 3.18 4.19 2.86
CA PHE A 143 3.97 3.09 3.41
C PHE A 143 3.49 1.70 2.96
N ASN A 144 2.67 1.59 1.91
CA ASN A 144 2.04 0.32 1.50
C ASN A 144 3.03 -0.61 0.77
N ARG A 145 3.97 -1.15 1.53
CA ARG A 145 4.91 -2.17 1.10
C ARG A 145 5.10 -3.19 2.20
N ASN A 146 5.59 -4.35 1.80
CA ASN A 146 5.97 -5.41 2.71
C ASN A 146 7.36 -5.95 2.39
N LEU A 147 8.13 -6.20 3.45
CA LEU A 147 9.47 -6.78 3.37
C LEU A 147 9.46 -8.18 3.98
N GLU A 148 10.52 -8.94 3.74
CA GLU A 148 10.69 -10.32 4.18
C GLU A 148 10.47 -10.51 5.68
N THR A 149 10.91 -9.56 6.50
CA THR A 149 10.69 -9.61 7.95
C THR A 149 10.01 -8.35 8.43
N GLU A 150 8.86 -8.49 9.09
CA GLU A 150 8.13 -7.38 9.70
C GLU A 150 7.79 -7.65 11.16
N GLN A 151 8.00 -6.66 12.02
CA GLN A 151 7.39 -6.63 13.33
C GLN A 151 6.20 -5.68 13.30
N VAL A 152 5.01 -6.21 13.57
CA VAL A 152 3.79 -5.43 13.74
C VAL A 152 3.64 -5.12 15.23
N ILE A 153 3.59 -3.84 15.57
CA ILE A 153 3.66 -3.36 16.96
C ILE A 153 2.44 -2.49 17.23
N ASP A 154 1.62 -2.90 18.20
CA ASP A 154 0.49 -2.11 18.69
C ASP A 154 0.93 -1.23 19.86
N VAL A 155 0.77 0.08 19.72
CA VAL A 155 1.19 1.08 20.71
C VAL A 155 -0.02 1.87 21.19
N LYS A 156 -0.13 2.11 22.50
CA LYS A 156 -1.12 2.99 23.10
C LYS A 156 -0.44 3.97 24.03
N GLU A 157 -0.58 5.26 23.76
CA GLU A 157 0.03 6.34 24.52
C GLU A 157 1.52 6.08 24.80
N GLY A 158 2.25 5.71 23.75
CA GLY A 158 3.67 5.36 23.82
C GLY A 158 3.98 3.97 24.40
N GLN A 159 3.05 3.30 25.07
CA GLN A 159 3.23 1.96 25.62
C GLN A 159 3.05 0.88 24.54
N VAL A 160 4.01 -0.03 24.43
CA VAL A 160 3.92 -1.20 23.56
C VAL A 160 3.02 -2.24 24.21
N LEU A 161 1.89 -2.54 23.57
CA LEU A 161 0.91 -3.51 24.08
C LEU A 161 1.15 -4.91 23.51
N ARG A 162 1.51 -4.98 22.23
CA ARG A 162 1.71 -6.24 21.51
C ARG A 162 2.76 -6.03 20.42
N MET A 163 3.54 -7.07 20.18
CA MET A 163 4.53 -7.13 19.12
C MET A 163 4.52 -8.53 18.52
N GLU A 164 4.42 -8.61 17.21
CA GLU A 164 4.43 -9.87 16.47
C GLU A 164 5.39 -9.82 15.30
N LEU A 165 6.27 -10.81 15.25
CA LEU A 165 7.23 -11.01 14.16
C LEU A 165 6.59 -11.87 13.07
N TYR A 166 6.69 -11.40 11.84
CA TYR A 166 6.21 -12.08 10.64
C TYR A 166 7.35 -12.27 9.64
N HIS A 167 7.33 -13.42 8.99
CA HIS A 167 8.17 -13.73 7.84
C HIS A 167 7.30 -13.79 6.59
N ASN A 168 7.42 -12.75 5.79
CA ASN A 168 6.66 -12.59 4.57
C ASN A 168 7.40 -13.21 3.40
N TYR A 169 6.66 -13.78 2.46
CA TYR A 169 7.24 -14.29 1.23
C TYR A 169 6.25 -14.19 0.08
N LYS A 170 6.80 -14.20 -1.13
CA LYS A 170 6.05 -14.31 -2.38
C LYS A 170 6.25 -15.70 -2.96
N LYS A 171 5.19 -16.31 -3.45
CA LYS A 171 5.24 -17.52 -4.25
C LYS A 171 4.80 -17.20 -5.66
N ASP A 172 5.70 -17.44 -6.61
CA ASP A 172 5.44 -17.16 -8.02
C ASP A 172 4.28 -18.00 -8.55
N GLY A 173 3.55 -17.41 -9.50
CA GLY A 173 2.41 -18.02 -10.17
C GLY A 173 1.85 -17.08 -11.23
N LEU A 174 0.66 -17.40 -11.72
CA LEU A 174 -0.10 -16.59 -12.65
C LEU A 174 -0.58 -15.32 -11.94
N LYS A 175 -0.26 -14.16 -12.52
CA LYS A 175 -0.73 -12.88 -11.98
C LYS A 175 -2.23 -12.70 -12.17
N MET A 176 -2.83 -11.80 -11.41
CA MET A 176 -4.27 -11.52 -11.45
C MET A 176 -4.77 -11.08 -12.82
N GLU A 177 -3.93 -10.41 -13.61
CA GLU A 177 -4.26 -10.02 -14.98
C GLU A 177 -4.52 -11.25 -15.86
N TYR A 178 -3.81 -12.37 -15.63
CA TYR A 178 -4.08 -13.62 -16.35
C TYR A 178 -5.43 -14.23 -15.97
N LEU A 179 -5.82 -14.16 -14.70
CA LEU A 179 -7.15 -14.58 -14.28
C LEU A 179 -8.23 -13.76 -14.99
N PHE A 180 -8.09 -12.43 -15.06
CA PHE A 180 -9.04 -11.57 -15.77
C PHE A 180 -9.08 -11.84 -17.27
N ASN A 181 -7.95 -12.15 -17.89
CA ASN A 181 -7.91 -12.57 -19.29
C ASN A 181 -8.63 -13.91 -19.50
N GLU A 182 -8.46 -14.88 -18.61
CA GLU A 182 -9.16 -16.16 -18.69
C GLU A 182 -10.66 -16.02 -18.45
N LEU A 183 -11.07 -15.12 -17.55
CA LEU A 183 -12.46 -14.71 -17.38
C LEU A 183 -13.02 -14.12 -18.67
N ASP A 184 -12.35 -13.11 -19.23
CA ASP A 184 -12.73 -12.48 -20.51
C ASP A 184 -12.81 -13.52 -21.64
N ARG A 185 -11.99 -14.57 -21.64
CA ARG A 185 -11.96 -15.58 -22.70
C ARG A 185 -13.05 -16.65 -22.57
N ARG A 186 -13.32 -17.10 -21.35
CA ARG A 186 -14.08 -18.34 -21.07
C ARG A 186 -15.49 -18.11 -20.53
N PHE A 187 -15.85 -16.86 -20.24
CA PHE A 187 -17.15 -16.59 -19.65
C PHE A 187 -18.30 -17.06 -20.55
N PRO A 188 -19.28 -17.80 -19.99
CA PRO A 188 -20.35 -18.41 -20.77
C PRO A 188 -21.47 -17.41 -21.04
N TRP A 189 -21.23 -16.44 -21.92
CA TRP A 189 -22.22 -15.39 -22.25
C TRP A 189 -23.57 -15.92 -22.73
N GLU A 190 -23.60 -17.11 -23.34
CA GLU A 190 -24.82 -17.77 -23.81
C GLU A 190 -25.76 -18.17 -22.66
N GLU A 191 -25.23 -18.40 -21.46
CA GLU A 191 -26.04 -18.67 -20.26
C GLU A 191 -26.67 -17.39 -19.68
N PHE A 192 -26.23 -16.21 -20.15
CA PHE A 192 -26.60 -14.90 -19.62
C PHE A 192 -27.11 -13.93 -20.69
N PRO A 193 -28.13 -14.29 -21.50
CA PRO A 193 -28.60 -13.47 -22.62
C PRO A 193 -29.04 -12.05 -22.19
N LYS A 194 -29.64 -11.93 -21.00
CA LYS A 194 -30.01 -10.62 -20.40
C LYS A 194 -28.82 -9.66 -20.33
N TYR A 195 -27.62 -10.15 -20.05
CA TYR A 195 -26.46 -9.32 -19.74
C TYR A 195 -25.53 -9.06 -20.94
N GLN A 196 -25.78 -9.71 -22.09
CA GLN A 196 -24.94 -9.58 -23.28
C GLN A 196 -24.82 -8.13 -23.81
N ALA A 197 -25.88 -7.33 -23.65
CA ALA A 197 -25.90 -5.92 -24.05
C ALA A 197 -25.37 -4.94 -22.98
N TYR A 198 -24.95 -5.43 -21.80
CA TYR A 198 -24.55 -4.58 -20.68
C TYR A 198 -23.04 -4.59 -20.43
N LYS A 199 -22.57 -3.55 -19.73
CA LYS A 199 -21.23 -3.52 -19.14
C LYS A 199 -21.35 -3.87 -17.66
N LEU A 200 -20.66 -4.92 -17.26
CA LEU A 200 -20.56 -5.40 -15.89
C LEU A 200 -19.24 -4.93 -15.29
N TYR A 201 -19.25 -4.49 -14.04
CA TYR A 201 -18.03 -4.17 -13.29
C TYR A 201 -17.96 -5.07 -12.08
N PHE A 202 -17.07 -6.06 -12.13
CA PHE A 202 -16.83 -6.99 -11.04
C PHE A 202 -15.86 -6.35 -10.06
N THR A 203 -16.36 -5.94 -8.90
CA THR A 203 -15.55 -5.51 -7.78
C THR A 203 -15.32 -6.71 -6.87
N ILE A 204 -14.06 -7.13 -6.74
CA ILE A 204 -13.66 -8.36 -6.07
C ILE A 204 -12.71 -8.03 -4.93
N GLN A 205 -12.97 -8.58 -3.75
CA GLN A 205 -12.19 -8.34 -2.53
C GLN A 205 -12.24 -9.55 -1.59
N ASN A 206 -11.49 -9.51 -0.48
CA ASN A 206 -11.49 -10.56 0.55
C ASN A 206 -11.19 -11.97 -0.02
N TYR A 207 -10.14 -12.06 -0.84
CA TYR A 207 -9.72 -13.31 -1.46
C TYR A 207 -9.30 -14.35 -0.42
N LEU A 208 -9.82 -15.56 -0.58
CA LEU A 208 -9.38 -16.75 0.12
C LEU A 208 -8.55 -17.61 -0.84
N LEU A 209 -7.30 -17.82 -0.48
CA LEU A 209 -6.31 -18.52 -1.29
C LEU A 209 -5.63 -19.59 -0.45
N THR A 210 -5.30 -20.71 -1.06
CA THR A 210 -4.43 -21.71 -0.44
C THR A 210 -2.96 -21.31 -0.56
N ALA A 211 -2.11 -21.92 0.26
CA ALA A 211 -0.66 -21.69 0.24
C ALA A 211 0.02 -22.04 -1.10
N ASP A 212 -0.60 -22.90 -1.91
CA ASP A 212 -0.11 -23.27 -3.24
C ASP A 212 -0.68 -22.41 -4.37
N GLY A 213 -1.49 -21.39 -4.06
CA GLY A 213 -2.02 -20.46 -5.06
C GLY A 213 -3.34 -20.89 -5.70
N ARG A 214 -4.13 -21.75 -5.05
CA ARG A 214 -5.51 -22.05 -5.49
C ARG A 214 -6.45 -20.98 -4.97
N PHE A 215 -7.26 -20.46 -5.88
CA PHE A 215 -8.43 -19.66 -5.51
C PHE A 215 -9.46 -20.55 -4.81
N VAL A 216 -9.91 -20.12 -3.62
CA VAL A 216 -10.96 -20.80 -2.84
C VAL A 216 -12.26 -20.01 -2.97
N ASP A 217 -12.25 -18.74 -2.55
CA ASP A 217 -13.41 -17.87 -2.57
C ASP A 217 -13.06 -16.38 -2.54
N CYS A 218 -14.06 -15.52 -2.72
CA CYS A 218 -13.96 -14.07 -2.54
C CYS A 218 -15.36 -13.43 -2.41
N ASP A 219 -15.37 -12.16 -2.02
CA ASP A 219 -16.54 -11.30 -2.10
C ASP A 219 -16.59 -10.60 -3.46
N ILE A 220 -17.76 -10.62 -4.10
CA ILE A 220 -17.99 -10.00 -5.41
C ILE A 220 -19.21 -9.09 -5.34
N THR A 221 -19.05 -7.86 -5.80
CA THR A 221 -20.15 -6.95 -6.13
C THR A 221 -20.11 -6.64 -7.61
N ILE A 222 -21.23 -6.83 -8.31
CA ILE A 222 -21.34 -6.55 -9.75
C ILE A 222 -22.19 -5.31 -9.95
N HIS A 223 -21.60 -4.27 -10.56
CA HIS A 223 -22.37 -3.12 -11.01
C HIS A 223 -22.70 -3.24 -12.49
N VAL A 224 -23.98 -3.14 -12.82
CA VAL A 224 -24.49 -3.22 -14.19
C VAL A 224 -24.70 -1.82 -14.75
N ARG A 225 -24.22 -1.58 -15.98
CA ARG A 225 -24.40 -0.33 -16.70
C ARG A 225 -25.12 -0.59 -18.04
N PRO A 226 -26.05 0.30 -18.44
CA PRO A 226 -26.38 1.60 -17.83
C PRO A 226 -27.44 1.54 -16.71
N THR A 227 -28.06 0.39 -16.45
CA THR A 227 -29.22 0.24 -15.54
C THR A 227 -28.97 0.69 -14.10
N ARG A 228 -27.70 0.75 -13.68
CA ARG A 228 -27.29 1.00 -12.29
C ARG A 228 -27.77 -0.05 -11.30
N GLU A 229 -28.19 -1.22 -11.79
CA GLU A 229 -28.42 -2.41 -10.96
C GLU A 229 -27.11 -2.81 -10.28
N GLU A 230 -27.22 -3.22 -9.01
CA GLU A 230 -26.10 -3.70 -8.21
C GLU A 230 -26.43 -5.07 -7.65
N ILE A 231 -25.58 -6.04 -7.95
CA ILE A 231 -25.75 -7.43 -7.54
C ILE A 231 -24.72 -7.72 -6.45
N ARG A 232 -25.22 -8.01 -5.24
CA ARG A 232 -24.41 -8.38 -4.06
C ARG A 232 -24.67 -9.80 -3.57
N ASP A 233 -25.64 -10.49 -4.15
CA ASP A 233 -25.95 -11.86 -3.78
C ASP A 233 -24.80 -12.78 -4.20
N SER A 234 -24.12 -13.37 -3.22
CA SER A 234 -23.04 -14.33 -3.43
C SER A 234 -23.49 -15.59 -4.19
N ALA A 235 -24.79 -15.92 -4.14
CA ALA A 235 -25.38 -17.04 -4.83
C ALA A 235 -25.80 -16.71 -6.27
N HIS A 236 -25.65 -15.45 -6.72
CA HIS A 236 -26.06 -15.03 -8.05
C HIS A 236 -25.31 -15.80 -9.17
N PRO A 237 -25.97 -16.26 -10.24
CA PRO A 237 -25.35 -17.05 -11.30
C PRO A 237 -24.08 -16.44 -11.92
N LEU A 238 -24.07 -15.11 -12.19
CA LEU A 238 -22.85 -14.41 -12.65
C LEU A 238 -21.67 -14.52 -11.69
N VAL A 239 -21.92 -14.49 -10.37
CA VAL A 239 -20.89 -14.64 -9.33
C VAL A 239 -20.37 -16.07 -9.32
N ARG A 240 -21.25 -17.07 -9.49
CA ARG A 240 -20.85 -18.49 -9.59
C ARG A 240 -19.96 -18.75 -10.81
N ALA A 241 -20.37 -18.27 -11.99
CA ALA A 241 -19.61 -18.42 -13.22
C ALA A 241 -18.20 -17.81 -13.10
N PHE A 242 -18.08 -16.62 -12.49
CA PHE A 242 -16.78 -16.03 -12.18
C PHE A 242 -15.94 -16.96 -11.29
N LYS A 243 -16.51 -17.41 -10.16
CA LYS A 243 -15.78 -18.23 -9.17
C LYS A 243 -15.35 -19.58 -9.74
N GLU A 244 -16.15 -20.19 -10.60
CA GLU A 244 -15.80 -21.44 -11.29
C GLU A 244 -14.61 -21.28 -12.22
N ILE A 245 -14.58 -20.23 -13.03
CA ILE A 245 -13.42 -19.92 -13.88
C ILE A 245 -12.20 -19.64 -13.00
N ALA A 246 -12.35 -18.82 -11.95
CA ALA A 246 -11.26 -18.49 -11.04
C ALA A 246 -10.63 -19.72 -10.36
N ARG A 247 -11.44 -20.69 -9.93
CA ARG A 247 -10.95 -21.97 -9.37
C ARG A 247 -10.14 -22.81 -10.36
N SER A 248 -10.37 -22.64 -11.66
CA SER A 248 -9.64 -23.38 -12.70
C SER A 248 -8.33 -22.70 -13.14
N VAL A 249 -8.09 -21.46 -12.74
CA VAL A 249 -6.83 -20.74 -13.02
C VAL A 249 -5.88 -20.96 -11.86
N TYR A 250 -4.82 -21.72 -12.09
CA TYR A 250 -3.88 -22.15 -11.05
C TYR A 250 -2.49 -22.47 -11.65
N PRO A 251 -1.39 -22.26 -10.90
CA PRO A 251 -1.31 -21.57 -9.61
C PRO A 251 -1.33 -20.06 -9.79
N LEU A 252 -2.07 -19.34 -8.94
CA LEU A 252 -1.98 -17.88 -8.86
C LEU A 252 -0.72 -17.46 -8.09
N GLU A 253 -0.16 -16.32 -8.45
CA GLU A 253 0.87 -15.66 -7.64
C GLU A 253 0.26 -15.25 -6.30
N VAL A 254 0.88 -15.68 -5.20
CA VAL A 254 0.38 -15.43 -3.84
C VAL A 254 1.45 -14.83 -2.95
N TYR A 255 1.01 -13.97 -2.05
CA TYR A 255 1.84 -13.31 -1.06
C TYR A 255 1.39 -13.81 0.30
N PHE A 256 2.31 -14.37 1.09
CA PHE A 256 2.08 -14.62 2.50
C PHE A 256 2.53 -13.38 3.27
N ILE A 257 1.57 -12.59 3.74
CA ILE A 257 1.81 -11.32 4.41
C ILE A 257 1.14 -11.34 5.77
N ASN A 258 1.92 -11.08 6.83
CA ASN A 258 1.44 -10.94 8.20
C ASN A 258 0.49 -12.09 8.63
N GLY A 259 0.88 -13.33 8.29
CA GLY A 259 0.14 -14.54 8.66
C GLY A 259 -1.00 -14.94 7.72
N LYS A 260 -1.21 -14.22 6.59
CA LYS A 260 -2.33 -14.48 5.67
C LYS A 260 -1.87 -14.57 4.22
N PHE A 261 -2.47 -15.49 3.46
CA PHE A 261 -2.33 -15.52 2.00
C PHE A 261 -3.21 -14.45 1.36
N THR A 262 -2.61 -13.64 0.49
CA THR A 262 -3.26 -12.55 -0.23
C THR A 262 -2.69 -12.41 -1.64
N LEU A 263 -3.33 -11.57 -2.45
CA LEU A 263 -2.81 -11.07 -3.73
C LEU A 263 -2.07 -9.75 -3.52
N ILE A 264 -1.46 -9.24 -4.60
CA ILE A 264 -0.78 -7.94 -4.61
C ILE A 264 -1.70 -6.79 -4.20
N HIS A 265 -2.98 -6.83 -4.60
CA HIS A 265 -4.01 -5.90 -4.16
C HIS A 265 -5.15 -6.66 -3.49
N ASP A 266 -5.66 -6.10 -2.39
CA ASP A 266 -6.80 -6.60 -1.62
C ASP A 266 -8.12 -6.45 -2.35
N LYS A 267 -8.20 -5.47 -3.26
CA LYS A 267 -9.39 -5.15 -4.06
C LYS A 267 -9.04 -4.94 -5.53
N TRP A 268 -9.86 -5.51 -6.40
CA TRP A 268 -9.79 -5.31 -7.84
C TRP A 268 -11.15 -4.95 -8.41
N THR A 269 -11.17 -4.12 -9.44
CA THR A 269 -12.38 -3.86 -10.25
C THR A 269 -12.08 -4.18 -11.70
N HIS A 270 -12.77 -5.19 -12.24
CA HIS A 270 -12.60 -5.61 -13.63
C HIS A 270 -13.83 -5.25 -14.47
N PRO A 271 -13.69 -4.40 -15.50
CA PRO A 271 -14.76 -4.12 -16.46
C PRO A 271 -14.93 -5.30 -17.43
N PHE A 272 -16.18 -5.68 -17.65
CA PHE A 272 -16.53 -6.95 -18.27
C PHE A 272 -17.73 -6.78 -19.23
N SER A 273 -17.61 -7.20 -20.48
CA SER A 273 -18.70 -7.17 -21.48
C SER A 273 -18.50 -8.21 -22.58
N MET A 274 -19.59 -8.58 -23.27
CA MET A 274 -19.54 -9.52 -24.39
C MET A 274 -18.69 -8.95 -25.53
N GLU A 275 -18.87 -7.67 -25.86
CA GLU A 275 -18.04 -6.98 -26.86
C GLU A 275 -16.54 -7.09 -26.55
N ARG A 276 -16.13 -6.87 -25.29
CA ARG A 276 -14.74 -6.98 -24.85
C ARG A 276 -14.22 -8.42 -24.98
N THR A 277 -15.05 -9.38 -24.59
CA THR A 277 -14.76 -10.82 -24.70
C THR A 277 -14.45 -11.20 -26.15
N GLU A 278 -15.30 -10.79 -27.09
CA GLU A 278 -15.11 -11.08 -28.52
C GLU A 278 -13.87 -10.37 -29.10
N GLN A 279 -13.63 -9.11 -28.73
CA GLN A 279 -12.41 -8.40 -29.14
C GLN A 279 -11.13 -9.12 -28.69
N ILE A 280 -11.12 -9.65 -27.47
CA ILE A 280 -9.98 -10.40 -26.94
C ILE A 280 -9.80 -11.71 -27.71
N LYS A 281 -10.88 -12.48 -27.92
CA LYS A 281 -10.83 -13.73 -28.71
C LYS A 281 -10.26 -13.49 -30.12
N HIS A 282 -10.68 -12.43 -30.81
CA HIS A 282 -10.17 -12.09 -32.15
C HIS A 282 -8.66 -11.80 -32.17
N ARG A 283 -8.14 -11.05 -31.19
CA ARG A 283 -6.70 -10.74 -31.10
C ARG A 283 -5.84 -11.99 -30.92
N PHE A 284 -6.31 -12.94 -30.11
CA PHE A 284 -5.58 -14.19 -29.89
C PHE A 284 -5.53 -15.09 -31.14
N VAL A 285 -6.62 -15.16 -31.90
CA VAL A 285 -6.63 -15.91 -33.18
C VAL A 285 -5.65 -15.29 -34.18
N SER A 286 -5.59 -13.96 -34.29
CA SER A 286 -4.63 -13.28 -35.17
C SER A 286 -3.16 -13.46 -34.76
N SER A 287 -2.86 -13.62 -33.46
CA SER A 287 -1.48 -13.77 -32.95
C SER A 287 -0.87 -15.17 -33.17
N LYS A 288 -1.69 -16.18 -33.46
CA LYS A 288 -1.24 -17.55 -33.80
C LYS A 288 -1.09 -17.78 -35.30
N SER A 289 -1.27 -16.73 -36.11
CA SER A 289 -1.28 -16.78 -37.58
C SER A 289 0.01 -16.24 -38.21
N ILE A 290 1.09 -16.09 -37.43
CA ILE A 290 2.41 -15.59 -37.88
C ILE A 290 3.47 -16.60 -37.47
#